data_AF-A0AAU9KN70-F1
#
_entry.id   AF-A0AAU9KN70-F1
#
_cell.length_a   1.000
_cell.length_b   1.000
_cell.length_c   1.000
_cell.angle_alpha   90.00
_cell.angle_beta   90.00
_cell.angle_gamma   90.00
#
_symmetry.space_group_name_H-M   'P 1'
#
loop_
_entity.id
_entity.type
_entity.pdbx_description
1 polymer ?
#
loop_
_entity_poly.entity_id
_entity_poly.type
_entity_poly.pdbx_seq_one_letter_code
_entity_poly.pdbx_strand_id
1 'polypeptide(L)'
;MYGPSIRRRARGGRDIGYNDQAIALIVMLLRQVHQLEHKPPVTLGLMVLMCGIHFQKNETPERFVPYYLCPDQVIRKSDYMRIVISGLIHVDEWHLYHNMISFLWKGYNLESKLGSVRFLFTISYLLVLCHTLVVIVSLVLATRFQIPGPLYQCSVGFSGVLFALKVLLNHNSPTFSSIYGFQVPTKYAAWLELVAIHFLVPRTSFMGHMCGVLAGYMFVYSPSIQTTMNTGSRWIRRWLETLMKPIANRRNIDPQTASYHASRTSTRTSTTSIETDEELARRLQEEEYQAARIPREQHEADQLTRSELRRRRIARFSSGQRSINRS
;
A
#
# COMPACT_ATOMS: atom_id res chain seq x y z
N MET A 1 -42.74 -0.93 -57.89
CA MET A 1 -43.40 0.02 -56.96
C MET A 1 -42.51 0.12 -55.73
N TYR A 2 -41.55 1.06 -55.69
CA TYR A 2 -41.65 2.43 -55.16
C TYR A 2 -42.16 2.54 -53.72
N GLY A 3 -41.27 2.94 -52.80
CA GLY A 3 -41.61 3.57 -51.52
C GLY A 3 -40.76 3.14 -50.31
N PRO A 4 -39.78 3.93 -49.84
CA PRO A 4 -38.87 3.59 -48.75
C PRO A 4 -39.41 4.04 -47.38
N SER A 5 -39.40 3.15 -46.38
CA SER A 5 -39.70 3.51 -44.99
C SER A 5 -38.46 4.06 -44.28
N ILE A 6 -38.26 5.38 -44.42
CA ILE A 6 -37.42 6.16 -43.51
C ILE A 6 -38.07 6.14 -42.12
N ARG A 7 -37.45 5.49 -41.14
CA ARG A 7 -37.68 5.84 -39.73
C ARG A 7 -36.47 5.60 -38.84
N ARG A 8 -35.84 6.75 -38.54
CA ARG A 8 -35.17 7.13 -37.28
C ARG A 8 -33.85 6.43 -36.94
N ARG A 9 -32.77 7.13 -37.30
CA ARG A 9 -31.57 7.32 -36.46
C ARG A 9 -31.99 7.30 -34.99
N ALA A 10 -31.64 6.24 -34.27
CA ALA A 10 -31.57 6.27 -32.82
C ALA A 10 -30.52 7.32 -32.46
N ARG A 11 -30.99 8.44 -31.91
CA ARG A 11 -30.20 9.47 -31.25
C ARG A 11 -29.28 8.76 -30.25
N GLY A 12 -27.97 8.99 -30.37
CA GLY A 12 -27.02 8.66 -29.33
C GLY A 12 -27.45 9.32 -28.03
N GLY A 13 -27.96 8.52 -27.11
CA GLY A 13 -27.95 8.86 -25.70
C GLY A 13 -26.50 8.74 -25.26
N ARG A 14 -25.79 9.88 -25.20
CA ARG A 14 -24.49 9.92 -24.56
C ARG A 14 -24.67 9.56 -23.09
N ASP A 15 -23.73 8.76 -22.60
CA ASP A 15 -23.47 8.40 -21.22
C ASP A 15 -23.17 9.63 -20.34
N ILE A 16 -24.18 10.47 -20.09
CA ILE A 16 -24.04 11.68 -19.27
C ILE A 16 -23.85 11.31 -17.79
N GLY A 17 -24.38 10.16 -17.32
CA GLY A 17 -24.23 9.74 -15.92
C GLY A 17 -22.92 9.01 -15.59
N TYR A 18 -22.31 8.30 -16.55
CA TYR A 18 -21.12 7.48 -16.33
C TYR A 18 -19.85 8.32 -16.21
N ASN A 19 -19.69 9.29 -17.13
CA ASN A 19 -18.53 10.17 -17.14
C ASN A 19 -18.46 11.05 -15.88
N ASP A 20 -19.61 11.53 -15.39
CA ASP A 20 -19.67 12.38 -14.19
C ASP A 20 -19.25 11.61 -12.92
N GLN A 21 -19.62 10.33 -12.82
CA GLN A 21 -19.21 9.45 -11.71
C GLN A 21 -17.71 9.15 -11.75
N ALA A 22 -17.17 8.77 -12.92
CA ALA A 22 -15.74 8.54 -13.11
C ALA A 22 -14.91 9.78 -12.73
N ILE A 23 -15.34 10.96 -13.20
CA ILE A 23 -14.69 12.24 -12.92
C ILE A 23 -14.74 12.52 -11.40
N ALA A 24 -15.88 12.32 -10.74
CA ALA A 24 -16.00 12.51 -9.30
C ALA A 24 -15.02 11.61 -8.52
N LEU A 25 -14.94 10.32 -8.86
CA LEU A 25 -14.03 9.37 -8.23
C LEU A 25 -12.56 9.75 -8.44
N ILE A 26 -12.20 10.21 -9.64
CA ILE A 26 -10.84 10.72 -9.91
C ILE A 26 -10.55 11.96 -9.07
N VAL A 27 -11.47 12.92 -8.98
CA VAL A 27 -11.29 14.14 -8.17
C VAL A 27 -11.10 13.77 -6.70
N MET A 28 -11.85 12.80 -6.18
CA MET A 28 -11.67 12.29 -4.81
C MET A 28 -10.29 11.65 -4.62
N LEU A 29 -9.82 10.83 -5.56
CA LEU A 29 -8.47 10.26 -5.53
C LEU A 29 -7.39 11.34 -5.57
N LEU A 30 -7.54 12.35 -6.45
CA LEU A 30 -6.58 13.45 -6.56
C LEU A 30 -6.51 14.26 -5.26
N ARG A 31 -7.64 14.49 -4.59
CA ARG A 31 -7.65 15.12 -3.26
C ARG A 31 -6.87 14.30 -2.24
N GLN A 32 -7.06 12.99 -2.19
CA GLN A 32 -6.29 12.11 -1.30
C GLN A 32 -4.79 12.14 -1.62
N VAL A 33 -4.41 12.13 -2.90
CA VAL A 33 -3.01 12.24 -3.32
C VAL A 33 -2.40 13.59 -2.94
N HIS A 34 -3.17 14.68 -3.03
CA HIS A 34 -2.72 16.01 -2.68
C HIS A 34 -2.49 16.18 -1.17
N GLN A 35 -3.28 15.50 -0.35
CA GLN A 35 -3.15 15.50 1.12
C GLN A 35 -1.94 14.70 1.63
N LEU A 36 -1.23 13.96 0.77
CA LEU A 36 -0.05 13.23 1.18
C LEU A 36 1.15 14.18 1.35
N GLU A 37 1.79 14.12 2.52
CA GLU A 37 3.02 14.88 2.83
C GLU A 37 4.17 14.53 1.87
N HIS A 38 4.27 13.26 1.49
CA HIS A 38 5.26 12.76 0.55
C HIS A 38 4.57 12.04 -0.61
N LYS A 39 4.98 12.33 -1.85
CA LYS A 39 4.35 11.75 -3.04
C LYS A 39 5.11 10.48 -3.47
N PRO A 40 4.53 9.27 -3.31
CA PRO A 40 5.20 8.01 -3.64
C PRO A 40 5.23 7.80 -5.18
N PRO A 41 6.37 7.97 -5.86
CA PRO A 41 6.40 8.06 -7.32
C PRO A 41 5.99 6.76 -8.02
N VAL A 42 6.41 5.59 -7.53
CA VAL A 42 6.06 4.31 -8.16
C VAL A 42 4.58 3.99 -7.96
N THR A 43 4.08 4.21 -6.75
CA THR A 43 2.65 4.04 -6.43
C THR A 43 1.79 4.92 -7.34
N LEU A 44 2.10 6.20 -7.46
CA LEU A 44 1.35 7.12 -8.32
C LEU A 44 1.48 6.76 -9.81
N GLY A 45 2.68 6.40 -10.27
CA GLY A 45 2.89 5.98 -11.66
C GLY A 45 2.07 4.74 -12.03
N LEU A 46 2.02 3.75 -11.15
CA LEU A 46 1.20 2.54 -11.34
C LEU A 46 -0.30 2.85 -11.28
N MET A 47 -0.74 3.76 -10.40
CA MET A 47 -2.14 4.21 -10.38
C MET A 47 -2.55 4.85 -11.71
N VAL A 48 -1.73 5.78 -12.23
CA VAL A 48 -1.97 6.42 -13.52
C VAL A 48 -2.03 5.38 -14.64
N LEU A 49 -1.12 4.40 -14.63
CA LEU A 49 -1.11 3.31 -15.60
C LEU A 49 -2.41 2.49 -15.54
N MET A 50 -2.84 2.05 -14.35
CA MET A 50 -4.05 1.24 -14.18
C MET A 50 -5.31 2.02 -14.55
N CYS A 51 -5.41 3.30 -14.16
CA CYS A 51 -6.50 4.17 -14.58
C CYS A 51 -6.50 4.36 -16.11
N GLY A 52 -5.36 4.63 -16.72
CA GLY A 52 -5.23 4.79 -18.17
C GLY A 52 -5.64 3.53 -18.95
N ILE A 53 -5.21 2.35 -18.48
CA ILE A 53 -5.64 1.06 -19.05
C ILE A 53 -7.15 0.89 -18.91
N HIS A 54 -7.74 1.26 -17.76
CA HIS A 54 -9.17 1.17 -17.55
C HIS A 54 -9.97 2.06 -18.52
N PHE A 55 -9.56 3.32 -18.70
CA PHE A 55 -10.17 4.22 -19.69
C PHE A 55 -10.08 3.67 -21.11
N GLN A 56 -8.90 3.20 -21.51
CA GLN A 56 -8.70 2.62 -22.84
C GLN A 56 -9.52 1.34 -23.06
N LYS A 57 -9.67 0.52 -22.01
CA LYS A 57 -10.50 -0.69 -22.02
C LYS A 57 -11.98 -0.37 -22.13
N ASN A 58 -12.43 0.75 -21.58
CA ASN A 58 -13.82 1.19 -21.75
C ASN A 58 -14.12 1.60 -23.20
N GLU A 59 -13.19 2.28 -23.85
CA GLU A 59 -13.30 2.66 -25.27
C GLU A 59 -13.15 1.48 -26.23
N THR A 60 -12.25 0.53 -25.92
CA THR A 60 -11.87 -0.57 -26.83
C THR A 60 -11.81 -1.92 -26.12
N PRO A 61 -12.94 -2.45 -25.61
CA PRO A 61 -12.95 -3.64 -24.76
C PRO A 61 -12.38 -4.89 -25.45
N GLU A 62 -12.63 -5.06 -26.75
CA GLU A 62 -12.17 -6.21 -27.54
C GLU A 62 -10.65 -6.40 -27.52
N ARG A 63 -9.88 -5.30 -27.37
CA ARG A 63 -8.41 -5.37 -27.31
C ARG A 63 -7.89 -5.96 -26.01
N PHE A 64 -8.68 -5.92 -24.93
CA PHE A 64 -8.25 -6.33 -23.59
C PHE A 64 -8.71 -7.74 -23.20
N VAL A 65 -9.75 -8.27 -23.84
CA VAL A 65 -10.24 -9.64 -23.62
C VAL A 65 -9.13 -10.71 -23.74
N PRO A 66 -8.20 -10.63 -24.71
CA PRO A 66 -7.10 -11.58 -24.83
C PRO A 66 -6.12 -11.55 -23.65
N TYR A 67 -6.14 -10.54 -22.79
CA TYR A 67 -5.20 -10.41 -21.67
C TYR A 67 -5.80 -10.79 -20.31
N TYR A 68 -7.03 -11.30 -20.29
CA TYR A 68 -7.65 -11.78 -19.04
C TYR A 68 -6.94 -13.04 -18.56
N LEU A 69 -6.85 -13.19 -17.23
CA LEU A 69 -6.21 -14.34 -16.61
C LEU A 69 -7.13 -15.55 -16.69
N CYS A 70 -7.02 -16.30 -17.78
CA CYS A 70 -7.70 -17.57 -18.00
C CYS A 70 -6.67 -18.70 -17.78
N PRO A 71 -6.78 -19.48 -16.68
CA PRO A 71 -5.79 -20.50 -16.35
C PRO A 71 -5.58 -21.54 -17.46
N ASP A 72 -6.66 -21.95 -18.15
CA ASP A 72 -6.59 -22.89 -19.27
C ASP A 72 -5.74 -22.36 -20.45
N GLN A 73 -5.82 -21.05 -20.74
CA GLN A 73 -5.06 -20.43 -21.83
C GLN A 73 -3.59 -20.28 -21.45
N VAL A 74 -3.30 -19.90 -20.20
CA VAL A 74 -1.92 -19.78 -19.70
C VAL A 74 -1.20 -21.13 -19.79
N ILE A 75 -1.88 -22.21 -19.41
CA ILE A 75 -1.29 -23.55 -19.39
C ILE A 75 -1.14 -24.12 -20.81
N ARG A 76 -2.19 -24.04 -21.65
CA ARG A 76 -2.17 -24.70 -22.97
C ARG A 76 -1.42 -23.92 -24.05
N LYS A 77 -1.45 -22.59 -24.00
CA LYS A 77 -0.88 -21.71 -25.04
C LYS A 77 0.38 -20.99 -24.60
N SER A 78 0.86 -21.22 -23.37
CA SER A 78 2.04 -20.53 -22.81
C SER A 78 1.94 -19.01 -22.89
N ASP A 79 0.73 -18.46 -22.77
CA ASP A 79 0.48 -17.02 -22.88
C ASP A 79 0.75 -16.34 -21.52
N TYR A 80 2.03 -16.20 -21.21
CA TYR A 80 2.51 -15.64 -19.93
C TYR A 80 2.22 -14.14 -19.80
N MET A 81 1.95 -13.43 -20.89
CA MET A 81 1.59 -12.01 -20.83
C MET A 81 0.31 -11.77 -20.03
N ARG A 82 -0.61 -12.75 -20.03
CA ARG A 82 -1.82 -12.73 -19.20
C ARG A 82 -1.50 -12.59 -17.72
N ILE A 83 -0.43 -13.20 -17.22
CA ILE A 83 -0.05 -13.18 -15.79
C ILE A 83 0.23 -11.76 -15.32
N VAL A 84 0.78 -10.90 -16.18
CA VAL A 84 1.13 -9.53 -15.80
C VAL A 84 -0.02 -8.58 -16.15
N ILE A 85 -0.49 -8.61 -17.39
CA ILE A 85 -1.43 -7.61 -17.91
C ILE A 85 -2.81 -7.75 -17.24
N SER A 86 -3.25 -8.97 -16.91
CA SER A 86 -4.54 -9.18 -16.24
C SER A 86 -4.65 -8.43 -14.91
N GLY A 87 -3.53 -8.25 -14.21
CA GLY A 87 -3.49 -7.55 -12.93
C GLY A 87 -3.68 -6.06 -13.03
N LEU A 88 -3.43 -5.49 -14.20
CA LEU A 88 -3.57 -4.05 -14.44
C LEU A 88 -4.98 -3.69 -14.96
N ILE A 89 -5.72 -4.69 -15.48
CA ILE A 89 -7.07 -4.52 -15.99
C ILE A 89 -8.08 -4.61 -14.84
N HIS A 90 -9.08 -3.73 -14.86
CA HIS A 90 -10.16 -3.69 -13.88
C HIS A 90 -11.54 -3.82 -14.57
N VAL A 91 -12.48 -4.51 -13.92
CA VAL A 91 -13.80 -4.80 -14.48
C VAL A 91 -14.66 -3.54 -14.56
N ASP A 92 -14.73 -2.77 -13.48
CA ASP A 92 -15.58 -1.60 -13.32
C ASP A 92 -14.89 -0.49 -12.51
N GLU A 93 -15.49 0.69 -12.55
CA GLU A 93 -14.96 1.94 -11.98
C GLU A 93 -14.92 1.89 -10.45
N TRP A 94 -15.91 1.26 -9.83
CA TRP A 94 -16.01 1.14 -8.38
C TRP A 94 -14.92 0.23 -7.82
N HIS A 95 -14.69 -0.93 -8.45
CA HIS A 95 -13.57 -1.80 -8.14
C HIS A 95 -12.22 -1.12 -8.39
N LEU A 96 -12.09 -0.35 -9.48
CA LEU A 96 -10.89 0.43 -9.73
C LEU A 96 -10.66 1.44 -8.60
N TYR A 97 -11.66 2.25 -8.24
CA TYR A 97 -11.56 3.27 -7.21
C TYR A 97 -11.14 2.71 -5.85
N HIS A 98 -11.80 1.64 -5.40
CA HIS A 98 -11.43 0.99 -4.14
C HIS A 98 -10.02 0.40 -4.18
N ASN A 99 -9.63 -0.20 -5.31
CA ASN A 99 -8.25 -0.67 -5.49
C ASN A 99 -7.26 0.49 -5.44
N MET A 100 -7.56 1.63 -6.05
CA MET A 100 -6.69 2.80 -6.07
C MET A 100 -6.51 3.41 -4.67
N ILE A 101 -7.58 3.58 -3.88
CA ILE A 101 -7.45 4.07 -2.49
C ILE A 101 -6.62 3.09 -1.64
N SER A 102 -7.00 1.80 -1.73
CA SER A 102 -6.35 0.72 -0.99
C SER A 102 -4.87 0.60 -1.37
N PHE A 103 -4.55 0.81 -2.65
CA PHE A 103 -3.19 0.82 -3.16
C PHE A 103 -2.42 2.07 -2.74
N LEU A 104 -3.03 3.25 -2.80
CA LEU A 104 -2.41 4.51 -2.41
C LEU A 104 -1.92 4.46 -0.95
N TRP A 105 -2.79 4.01 -0.04
CA TRP A 105 -2.42 3.89 1.38
C TRP A 105 -1.32 2.85 1.61
N LYS A 106 -1.44 1.66 1.00
CA LYS A 106 -0.43 0.59 1.17
C LYS A 106 0.90 0.95 0.53
N GLY A 107 0.84 1.54 -0.66
CA GLY A 107 1.99 2.00 -1.43
C GLY A 107 2.71 3.15 -0.75
N TYR A 108 2.00 4.16 -0.25
CA TYR A 108 2.60 5.22 0.56
C TYR A 108 3.42 4.66 1.73
N ASN A 109 2.85 3.72 2.49
CA ASN A 109 3.53 3.13 3.64
C ASN A 109 4.70 2.21 3.25
N LEU A 110 4.56 1.38 2.22
CA LEU A 110 5.61 0.43 1.81
C LEU A 110 6.71 1.09 0.99
N GLU A 111 6.38 1.99 0.07
CA GLU A 111 7.34 2.69 -0.76
C GLU A 111 8.26 3.57 0.10
N SER A 112 7.70 4.22 1.12
CA SER A 112 8.49 5.00 2.09
C SER A 112 9.44 4.13 2.92
N LYS A 113 9.06 2.89 3.25
CA LYS A 113 9.89 1.96 4.04
C LYS A 113 10.94 1.23 3.20
N LEU A 114 10.61 0.84 1.97
CA LEU A 114 11.47 0.02 1.11
C LEU A 114 12.33 0.88 0.17
N GLY A 115 11.86 2.08 -0.18
CA GLY A 115 12.35 2.89 -1.29
C GLY A 115 11.73 2.47 -2.63
N SER A 116 11.54 3.43 -3.53
CA SER A 116 10.81 3.28 -4.79
C SER A 116 11.28 2.11 -5.67
N VAL A 117 12.58 1.97 -5.90
CA VAL A 117 13.11 0.89 -6.76
C VAL A 117 12.83 -0.50 -6.16
N ARG A 118 13.06 -0.66 -4.85
CA ARG A 118 12.78 -1.94 -4.16
C ARG A 118 11.29 -2.25 -4.17
N PHE A 119 10.46 -1.24 -3.91
CA PHE A 119 9.01 -1.37 -3.93
C PHE A 119 8.49 -1.81 -5.30
N LEU A 120 9.02 -1.26 -6.40
CA LEU A 120 8.68 -1.69 -7.75
C LEU A 120 8.99 -3.17 -7.99
N PHE A 121 10.17 -3.64 -7.57
CA PHE A 121 10.53 -5.06 -7.64
C PHE A 121 9.60 -5.93 -6.80
N THR A 122 9.28 -5.48 -5.59
CA THR A 122 8.37 -6.19 -4.68
C THR A 122 6.98 -6.32 -5.30
N ILE A 123 6.39 -5.25 -5.83
CA ILE A 123 5.09 -5.32 -6.53
C ILE A 123 5.17 -6.26 -7.72
N SER A 124 6.19 -6.11 -8.58
CA SER A 124 6.31 -6.90 -9.81
C SER A 124 6.39 -8.40 -9.50
N TYR A 125 7.17 -8.77 -8.50
CA TYR A 125 7.26 -10.15 -8.03
C TYR A 125 5.95 -10.65 -7.42
N LEU A 126 5.32 -9.87 -6.54
CA LEU A 126 4.05 -10.24 -5.93
C LEU A 126 2.96 -10.41 -6.98
N LEU A 127 2.90 -9.54 -7.98
CA LEU A 127 1.98 -9.63 -9.12
C LEU A 127 2.13 -10.97 -9.85
N VAL A 128 3.35 -11.31 -10.26
CA VAL A 128 3.64 -12.58 -10.95
C VAL A 128 3.31 -13.78 -10.05
N LEU A 129 3.74 -13.74 -8.79
CA LEU A 129 3.52 -14.84 -7.84
C LEU A 129 2.03 -15.07 -7.57
N CYS A 130 1.26 -14.00 -7.33
CA CYS A 130 -0.18 -14.10 -7.07
C CYS A 130 -0.91 -14.79 -8.23
N HIS A 131 -0.72 -14.31 -9.46
CA HIS A 131 -1.41 -14.86 -10.62
C HIS A 131 -0.90 -16.26 -11.00
N THR A 132 0.39 -16.54 -10.81
CA THR A 132 0.93 -17.89 -11.00
C THR A 132 0.30 -18.87 -10.00
N LEU A 133 0.16 -18.47 -8.73
CA LEU A 133 -0.53 -19.28 -7.72
C LEU A 133 -1.98 -19.53 -8.09
N VAL A 134 -2.70 -18.54 -8.63
CA VAL A 134 -4.08 -18.74 -9.13
C VAL A 134 -4.12 -19.83 -10.20
N VAL A 135 -3.19 -19.82 -11.17
CA VAL A 135 -3.11 -20.83 -12.23
C VAL A 135 -2.79 -22.22 -11.66
N ILE A 136 -1.81 -22.30 -10.75
CA ILE A 136 -1.42 -23.57 -10.09
C ILE A 136 -2.57 -24.14 -9.27
N VAL A 137 -3.22 -23.33 -8.44
CA VAL A 137 -4.36 -23.75 -7.62
C VAL A 137 -5.50 -24.22 -8.51
N SER A 138 -5.81 -23.49 -9.59
CA SER A 138 -6.84 -23.89 -10.56
C SER A 138 -6.54 -25.24 -11.21
N LEU A 139 -5.28 -25.48 -11.58
CA LEU A 139 -4.83 -26.76 -12.15
C LEU A 139 -4.92 -27.90 -11.13
N VAL A 140 -4.50 -27.66 -9.88
CA VAL A 140 -4.57 -28.66 -8.81
C VAL A 140 -6.03 -29.02 -8.49
N LEU A 141 -6.94 -28.04 -8.44
CA LEU A 141 -8.36 -28.28 -8.24
C LEU A 141 -8.96 -29.12 -9.39
N ALA A 142 -8.61 -28.80 -10.63
CA ALA A 142 -9.08 -29.55 -11.79
C ALA A 142 -8.55 -30.99 -11.83
N THR A 143 -7.27 -31.20 -11.51
CA THR A 143 -6.61 -32.51 -11.68
C THR A 143 -6.73 -33.42 -10.45
N ARG A 144 -6.58 -32.88 -9.24
CA ARG A 144 -6.55 -33.67 -7.99
C ARG A 144 -7.91 -33.77 -7.32
N PHE A 145 -8.73 -32.73 -7.42
CA PHE A 145 -10.05 -32.67 -6.79
C PHE A 145 -11.20 -32.86 -7.79
N GLN A 146 -10.90 -32.98 -9.09
CA GLN A 146 -11.88 -33.13 -10.17
C GLN A 146 -12.91 -31.98 -10.22
N ILE A 147 -12.49 -30.77 -9.85
CA ILE A 147 -13.30 -29.55 -9.91
C ILE A 147 -12.77 -28.68 -11.06
N PRO A 148 -13.26 -28.85 -12.30
CA PRO A 148 -12.72 -28.15 -13.47
C PRO A 148 -13.15 -26.68 -13.56
N GLY A 149 -14.19 -26.26 -12.83
CA GLY A 149 -14.77 -24.91 -12.92
C GLY A 149 -13.74 -23.77 -12.87
N PRO A 150 -12.88 -23.69 -11.84
CA PRO A 150 -11.88 -22.64 -11.70
C PRO A 150 -10.87 -22.55 -12.86
N LEU A 151 -10.61 -23.66 -13.57
CA LEU A 151 -9.66 -23.69 -14.68
C LEU A 151 -10.13 -22.87 -15.89
N TYR A 152 -11.44 -22.80 -16.10
CA TYR A 152 -12.08 -22.10 -17.22
C TYR A 152 -12.64 -20.73 -16.84
N GLN A 153 -12.48 -20.31 -15.58
CA GLN A 153 -12.89 -19.00 -15.12
C GLN A 153 -11.77 -17.99 -15.37
N CYS A 154 -12.07 -16.96 -16.15
CA CYS A 154 -11.15 -15.85 -16.38
C CYS A 154 -11.35 -14.76 -15.32
N SER A 155 -10.25 -14.20 -14.83
CA SER A 155 -10.27 -13.12 -13.83
C SER A 155 -9.32 -11.98 -14.23
N VAL A 156 -9.56 -10.81 -13.66
CA VAL A 156 -8.72 -9.61 -13.79
C VAL A 156 -8.68 -8.86 -12.48
N GLY A 157 -7.68 -8.00 -12.31
CA GLY A 157 -7.62 -7.04 -11.21
C GLY A 157 -6.37 -7.16 -10.34
N PHE A 158 -6.06 -6.05 -9.69
CA PHE A 158 -4.87 -5.91 -8.85
C PHE A 158 -5.12 -6.34 -7.39
N SER A 159 -6.35 -6.72 -7.03
CA SER A 159 -6.77 -6.93 -5.64
C SER A 159 -5.99 -8.03 -4.92
N GLY A 160 -5.62 -9.12 -5.61
CA GLY A 160 -4.74 -10.15 -5.04
C GLY A 160 -3.39 -9.59 -4.58
N VAL A 161 -2.81 -8.66 -5.36
CA VAL A 161 -1.58 -7.97 -4.97
C VAL A 161 -1.81 -7.06 -3.76
N LEU A 162 -2.96 -6.39 -3.67
CA LEU A 162 -3.30 -5.56 -2.50
C LEU A 162 -3.41 -6.39 -1.22
N PHE A 163 -3.94 -7.61 -1.29
CA PHE A 163 -3.92 -8.55 -0.17
C PHE A 163 -2.49 -8.95 0.21
N ALA A 164 -1.63 -9.21 -0.76
CA ALA A 164 -0.22 -9.51 -0.51
C ALA A 164 0.51 -8.33 0.17
N LEU A 165 0.28 -7.10 -0.30
CA LEU A 165 0.83 -5.88 0.31
C LEU A 165 0.28 -5.66 1.72
N LYS A 166 -0.98 -6.01 1.98
CA LYS A 166 -1.58 -5.96 3.32
C LYS A 166 -0.87 -6.92 4.28
N VAL A 167 -0.57 -8.15 3.84
CA VAL A 167 0.23 -9.09 4.64
C VAL A 167 1.62 -8.52 4.89
N LEU A 168 2.30 -8.02 3.85
CA LEU A 168 3.64 -7.45 3.98
C LEU A 168 3.70 -6.29 4.99
N LEU A 169 2.71 -5.40 5.00
CA LEU A 169 2.63 -4.30 5.95
C LEU A 169 2.43 -4.76 7.40
N ASN A 170 1.66 -5.82 7.61
CA ASN A 170 1.09 -6.13 8.91
C ASN A 170 1.63 -7.41 9.56
N HIS A 171 2.45 -8.21 8.86
CA HIS A 171 2.92 -9.51 9.34
C HIS A 171 3.58 -9.46 10.73
N ASN A 172 4.34 -8.40 11.01
CA ASN A 172 5.03 -8.19 12.28
C ASN A 172 4.36 -7.13 13.18
N SER A 173 3.13 -6.68 12.85
CA SER A 173 2.48 -5.66 13.66
C SER A 173 2.02 -6.23 15.02
N PRO A 174 2.44 -5.66 16.16
CA PRO A 174 1.95 -6.05 17.47
C PRO A 174 0.57 -5.44 17.80
N THR A 175 0.03 -4.57 16.92
CA THR A 175 -1.21 -3.83 17.18
C THR A 175 -2.46 -4.64 16.85
N PHE A 176 -3.59 -4.17 17.39
CA PHE A 176 -4.93 -4.63 17.03
C PHE A 176 -5.60 -3.61 16.12
N SER A 177 -6.34 -4.10 15.12
CA SER A 177 -7.16 -3.29 14.22
C SER A 177 -8.63 -3.64 14.42
N SER A 178 -9.49 -2.62 14.42
CA SER A 178 -10.95 -2.83 14.41
C SER A 178 -11.42 -2.99 12.97
N ILE A 179 -12.04 -4.12 12.66
CA ILE A 179 -12.63 -4.38 11.34
C ILE A 179 -14.10 -4.76 11.57
N TYR A 180 -15.01 -3.93 11.05
CA TYR A 180 -16.46 -4.06 11.28
C TYR A 180 -16.85 -4.17 12.76
N GLY A 181 -16.15 -3.46 13.64
CA GLY A 181 -16.40 -3.45 15.09
C GLY A 181 -15.70 -4.55 15.88
N PHE A 182 -15.05 -5.52 15.21
CA PHE A 182 -14.28 -6.56 15.88
C PHE A 182 -12.80 -6.18 15.98
N GLN A 183 -12.24 -6.22 17.19
CA GLN A 183 -10.80 -6.04 17.39
C GLN A 183 -10.05 -7.33 17.08
N VAL A 184 -9.19 -7.28 16.06
CA VAL A 184 -8.40 -8.42 15.60
C VAL A 184 -6.93 -8.02 15.52
N PRO A 185 -5.98 -8.91 15.89
CA PRO A 185 -4.57 -8.63 15.67
C PRO A 185 -4.32 -8.25 14.21
N THR A 186 -3.65 -7.13 13.97
CA THR A 186 -3.52 -6.54 12.62
C THR A 186 -2.85 -7.52 11.64
N LYS A 187 -2.00 -8.43 12.13
CA LYS A 187 -1.42 -9.54 11.35
C LYS A 187 -2.44 -10.49 10.70
N TYR A 188 -3.64 -10.62 11.26
CA TYR A 188 -4.73 -11.45 10.73
C TYR A 188 -5.81 -10.63 10.00
N ALA A 189 -5.64 -9.30 9.92
CA ALA A 189 -6.58 -8.41 9.25
C ALA A 189 -6.82 -8.77 7.78
N ALA A 190 -5.84 -9.36 7.09
CA ALA A 190 -5.98 -9.80 5.70
C ALA A 190 -6.92 -11.02 5.58
N TRP A 191 -6.83 -11.97 6.52
CA TRP A 191 -7.72 -13.13 6.54
C TRP A 191 -9.16 -12.75 6.90
N LEU A 192 -9.33 -11.86 7.88
CA LEU A 192 -10.68 -11.43 8.26
C LEU A 192 -11.34 -10.61 7.16
N GLU A 193 -10.60 -9.73 6.48
CA GLU A 193 -11.12 -9.01 5.31
C GLU A 193 -11.49 -9.98 4.17
N LEU A 194 -10.68 -11.02 3.94
CA LEU A 194 -11.00 -12.07 2.95
C LEU A 194 -12.33 -12.76 3.28
N VAL A 195 -12.53 -13.15 4.55
CA VAL A 195 -13.78 -13.77 5.00
C VAL A 195 -14.95 -12.81 4.87
N ALA A 196 -14.80 -11.56 5.29
CA ALA A 196 -15.86 -10.55 5.19
C ALA A 196 -16.29 -10.31 3.74
N ILE A 197 -15.33 -10.14 2.82
CA ILE A 197 -15.62 -9.92 1.40
C ILE A 197 -16.27 -11.15 0.77
N HIS A 198 -15.87 -12.36 1.17
CA HIS A 198 -16.50 -13.59 0.68
C HIS A 198 -18.00 -13.66 0.99
N PHE A 199 -18.40 -13.26 2.21
CA PHE A 199 -19.80 -13.23 2.60
C PHE A 199 -20.59 -12.06 1.97
N LEU A 200 -19.96 -10.89 1.82
CA LEU A 200 -20.63 -9.71 1.27
C LEU A 200 -20.78 -9.76 -0.26
N VAL A 201 -19.77 -10.28 -0.96
CA VAL A 201 -19.74 -10.33 -2.43
C VAL A 201 -19.23 -11.70 -2.89
N PRO A 202 -20.06 -12.76 -2.83
CA PRO A 202 -19.67 -14.13 -3.17
C PRO A 202 -19.30 -14.34 -4.65
N ARG A 203 -19.53 -13.33 -5.52
CA ARG A 203 -19.10 -13.33 -6.93
C ARG A 203 -17.66 -12.87 -7.13
N THR A 204 -16.97 -12.35 -6.10
CA THR A 204 -15.57 -11.95 -6.21
C THR A 204 -14.65 -13.16 -6.17
N SER A 205 -13.47 -13.04 -6.78
CA SER A 205 -12.47 -14.11 -6.88
C SER A 205 -11.83 -14.38 -5.51
N PHE A 206 -12.55 -15.05 -4.61
CA PHE A 206 -12.05 -15.55 -3.31
C PHE A 206 -10.70 -16.23 -3.47
N MET A 207 -10.58 -17.10 -4.48
CA MET A 207 -9.33 -17.78 -4.83
C MET A 207 -8.19 -16.81 -5.14
N GLY A 208 -8.46 -15.75 -5.91
CA GLY A 208 -7.45 -14.72 -6.24
C GLY A 208 -6.95 -13.96 -5.02
N HIS A 209 -7.87 -13.56 -4.13
CA HIS A 209 -7.50 -12.88 -2.89
C HIS A 209 -6.74 -13.81 -1.92
N MET A 210 -7.18 -15.06 -1.79
CA MET A 210 -6.49 -16.09 -1.00
C MET A 210 -5.07 -16.32 -1.52
N CYS A 211 -4.90 -16.48 -2.84
CA CYS A 211 -3.57 -16.59 -3.45
C CYS A 211 -2.70 -15.36 -3.18
N GLY A 212 -3.31 -14.17 -3.14
CA GLY A 212 -2.67 -12.92 -2.71
C GLY A 212 -2.13 -12.98 -1.29
N VAL A 213 -2.96 -13.41 -0.33
CA VAL A 213 -2.54 -13.59 1.07
C VAL A 213 -1.39 -14.59 1.17
N LEU A 214 -1.49 -15.74 0.49
CA LEU A 214 -0.45 -16.76 0.46
C LEU A 214 0.85 -16.22 -0.15
N ALA A 215 0.79 -15.51 -1.28
CA ALA A 215 1.94 -14.88 -1.91
C ALA A 215 2.64 -13.89 -0.96
N GLY A 216 1.87 -13.11 -0.20
CA GLY A 216 2.39 -12.21 0.83
C GLY A 216 3.18 -12.95 1.91
N TYR A 217 2.67 -14.08 2.41
CA TYR A 217 3.39 -14.90 3.38
C TYR A 217 4.64 -15.57 2.78
N MET A 218 4.55 -16.12 1.57
CA MET A 218 5.71 -16.70 0.88
C MET A 218 6.83 -15.68 0.70
N PHE A 219 6.48 -14.42 0.43
CA PHE A 219 7.43 -13.32 0.32
C PHE A 219 8.08 -12.98 1.67
N VAL A 220 7.26 -12.82 2.72
CA VAL A 220 7.72 -12.48 4.08
C VAL A 220 8.62 -13.56 4.67
N TYR A 221 8.27 -14.84 4.49
CA TYR A 221 9.00 -15.97 5.06
C TYR A 221 10.14 -16.50 4.18
N SER A 222 10.45 -15.85 3.06
CA SER A 222 11.56 -16.23 2.20
C SER A 222 12.68 -15.17 2.19
N PRO A 223 13.71 -15.32 3.06
CA PRO A 223 14.84 -14.41 3.12
C PRO A 223 15.60 -14.29 1.78
N SER A 224 15.64 -15.37 1.00
CA SER A 224 16.31 -15.42 -0.29
C SER A 224 15.68 -14.47 -1.31
N ILE A 225 14.35 -14.42 -1.35
CA ILE A 225 13.61 -13.51 -2.23
C ILE A 225 13.89 -12.06 -1.84
N GLN A 226 13.84 -11.75 -0.54
CA GLN A 226 14.12 -10.40 -0.05
C GLN A 226 15.55 -9.95 -0.38
N THR A 227 16.53 -10.85 -0.21
CA THR A 227 17.93 -10.58 -0.53
C THR A 227 18.14 -10.32 -2.02
N THR A 228 17.44 -11.07 -2.88
CA THR A 228 17.47 -10.89 -4.34
C THR A 228 16.94 -9.51 -4.73
N MET A 229 15.81 -9.09 -4.17
CA MET A 229 15.26 -7.75 -4.41
C MET A 229 16.17 -6.63 -3.92
N ASN A 230 16.79 -6.81 -2.76
CA ASN A 230 17.73 -5.84 -2.20
C ASN A 230 18.98 -5.71 -3.06
N THR A 231 19.42 -6.78 -3.70
CA THR A 231 20.61 -6.76 -4.56
C THR A 231 20.27 -6.18 -5.94
N GLY A 232 19.18 -6.62 -6.57
CA GLY A 232 18.73 -6.08 -7.86
C GLY A 232 18.41 -4.58 -7.79
N SER A 233 17.73 -4.14 -6.74
CA SER A 233 17.43 -2.72 -6.54
C SER A 233 18.68 -1.85 -6.33
N ARG A 234 19.69 -2.34 -5.61
CA ARG A 234 20.97 -1.65 -5.44
C ARG A 234 21.70 -1.53 -6.77
N TRP A 235 21.70 -2.59 -7.58
CA TRP A 235 22.32 -2.58 -8.91
C TRP A 235 21.66 -1.56 -9.84
N ILE A 236 20.33 -1.58 -9.96
CA ILE A 236 19.59 -0.61 -10.79
C ILE A 236 19.73 0.81 -10.28
N ARG A 237 19.66 1.02 -8.97
CA ARG A 237 19.85 2.36 -8.42
C ARG A 237 21.21 2.94 -8.81
N ARG A 238 22.28 2.15 -8.69
CA ARG A 238 23.63 2.57 -9.13
C ARG A 238 23.68 2.85 -10.62
N TRP A 239 23.05 2.00 -11.44
CA TRP A 239 22.99 2.20 -12.89
C TRP A 239 22.23 3.48 -13.28
N LEU A 240 21.08 3.73 -12.66
CA LEU A 240 20.29 4.95 -12.83
C LEU A 240 21.08 6.19 -12.40
N GLU A 241 21.77 6.13 -11.26
CA GLU A 241 22.64 7.22 -10.80
C GLU A 241 23.78 7.48 -11.80
N THR A 242 24.41 6.45 -12.37
CA THR A 242 25.45 6.62 -13.40
C THR A 242 24.92 7.24 -14.69
N LEU A 243 23.71 6.87 -15.11
CA LEU A 243 23.08 7.45 -16.30
C LEU A 243 22.60 8.88 -16.11
N MET A 244 22.22 9.28 -14.90
CA MET A 244 21.71 10.63 -14.63
C MET A 244 22.81 11.66 -14.30
N LYS A 245 24.05 11.22 -14.04
CA LYS A 245 25.22 12.11 -13.83
C LYS A 245 25.46 13.16 -14.94
N PRO A 246 25.27 12.87 -16.24
CA PRO A 246 25.46 13.88 -17.29
C PRO A 246 24.38 14.98 -17.31
N ILE A 247 23.21 14.74 -16.70
CA ILE A 247 22.06 15.67 -16.73
C ILE A 247 22.13 16.64 -15.53
N ALA A 248 22.57 16.16 -14.36
CA ALA A 248 22.71 16.99 -13.16
C ALA A 248 23.84 18.03 -13.26
N ASN A 249 24.88 17.75 -14.06
CA ASN A 249 26.04 18.64 -14.19
C ASN A 249 25.80 19.85 -15.12
N ARG A 250 24.62 19.95 -15.75
CA ARG A 250 24.24 21.08 -16.63
C ARG A 250 23.40 22.17 -15.95
N ARG A 251 23.05 22.01 -14.66
CA ARG A 251 22.33 23.04 -13.87
C ARG A 251 23.23 23.89 -12.97
N ASN A 252 24.53 23.59 -12.90
CA ASN A 252 25.53 24.42 -12.20
C ASN A 252 26.47 25.07 -13.22
N ILE A 253 25.92 25.85 -14.16
CA ILE A 253 26.69 26.87 -14.85
C ILE A 253 26.27 28.20 -14.24
N ASP A 254 27.23 28.81 -13.57
CA ASP A 254 27.23 30.12 -12.90
C ASP A 254 26.46 31.22 -13.66
N PRO A 255 25.95 32.21 -12.90
CA PRO A 255 26.55 33.53 -12.99
C PRO A 255 27.23 33.90 -11.66
N GLN A 256 28.55 34.03 -11.72
CA GLN A 256 29.34 34.71 -10.71
C GLN A 256 28.94 36.18 -10.60
N THR A 257 29.31 36.76 -9.46
CA THR A 257 29.49 38.19 -9.15
C THR A 257 28.26 39.03 -8.84
N ALA A 258 27.94 39.10 -7.54
CA ALA A 258 27.71 40.38 -6.87
C ALA A 258 28.04 40.23 -5.37
N SER A 259 29.25 40.64 -5.01
CA SER A 259 29.61 40.95 -3.63
C SER A 259 28.77 42.12 -3.13
N TYR A 260 27.93 41.91 -2.12
CA TYR A 260 27.45 43.01 -1.29
C TYR A 260 27.54 42.61 0.18
N HIS A 261 28.41 43.34 0.87
CA HIS A 261 28.41 43.46 2.32
C HIS A 261 27.03 43.92 2.81
N ALA A 262 26.44 43.20 3.78
CA ALA A 262 25.40 43.75 4.64
C ALA A 262 25.45 43.11 6.03
N SER A 263 26.10 43.85 6.92
CA SER A 263 25.83 44.07 8.34
C SER A 263 24.80 43.18 9.06
N ARG A 264 25.29 42.53 10.12
CA ARG A 264 24.52 42.11 11.30
C ARG A 264 23.53 43.20 11.73
N THR A 265 22.25 42.86 11.81
CA THR A 265 21.29 43.55 12.68
C THR A 265 20.42 42.51 13.36
N SER A 266 20.52 42.48 14.68
CA SER A 266 19.64 41.76 15.58
C SER A 266 18.34 42.54 15.69
N THR A 267 17.23 41.94 15.26
CA THR A 267 15.89 42.42 15.60
C THR A 267 15.14 41.30 16.28
N ARG A 268 15.01 41.46 17.60
CA ARG A 268 14.14 40.70 18.48
C ARG A 268 12.72 41.20 18.23
N THR A 269 11.88 40.38 17.60
CA THR A 269 10.45 40.68 17.46
C THR A 269 9.66 39.65 18.26
N SER A 270 9.16 40.08 19.40
CA SER A 270 8.12 39.43 20.17
C SER A 270 6.79 39.60 19.43
N THR A 271 6.24 38.51 18.92
CA THR A 271 4.86 38.44 18.47
C THR A 271 4.20 37.24 19.14
N THR A 272 3.34 37.55 20.11
CA THR A 272 2.28 36.68 20.60
C THR A 272 1.36 36.32 19.43
N SER A 273 1.55 35.12 18.87
CA SER A 273 0.63 34.53 17.89
C SER A 273 -0.27 33.54 18.62
N ILE A 274 -1.57 33.71 18.43
CA ILE A 274 -2.60 32.75 18.82
C ILE A 274 -2.23 31.40 18.22
N GLU A 275 -2.00 30.42 19.09
CA GLU A 275 -1.60 29.06 18.74
C GLU A 275 -2.78 28.41 18.01
N THR A 276 -2.65 28.16 16.71
CA THR A 276 -3.65 27.45 15.91
C THR A 276 -3.67 25.97 16.29
N ASP A 277 -4.84 25.34 16.30
CA ASP A 277 -5.06 23.93 16.67
C ASP A 277 -4.12 22.94 15.96
N GLU A 278 -3.62 23.33 14.79
CA GLU A 278 -2.65 22.58 13.98
C GLU A 278 -1.25 22.51 14.62
N GLU A 279 -0.81 23.59 15.29
CA GLU A 279 0.47 23.66 16.00
C GLU A 279 0.43 22.81 17.29
N LEU A 280 -0.73 22.79 17.96
CA LEU A 280 -1.00 21.96 19.14
C LEU A 280 -1.05 20.48 18.76
N ALA A 281 -1.71 20.13 17.65
CA ALA A 281 -1.75 18.77 17.14
C ALA A 281 -0.34 18.26 16.78
N ARG A 282 0.49 19.13 16.17
CA ARG A 282 1.87 18.78 15.83
C ARG A 282 2.74 18.50 17.06
N ARG A 283 2.60 19.30 18.13
CA ARG A 283 3.33 19.07 19.39
C ARG A 283 2.91 17.78 20.08
N LEU A 284 1.60 17.50 20.16
CA LEU A 284 1.11 16.25 20.76
C LEU A 284 1.64 15.03 20.00
N GLN A 285 1.72 15.12 18.68
CA GLN A 285 2.23 14.04 17.84
C GLN A 285 3.76 13.88 17.93
N GLU A 286 4.50 14.98 18.08
CA GLU A 286 5.94 14.96 18.37
C GLU A 286 6.23 14.40 19.77
N GLU A 287 5.43 14.72 20.79
CA GLU A 287 5.54 14.14 22.14
C GLU A 287 5.22 12.65 22.17
N GLU A 288 4.18 12.20 21.46
CA GLU A 288 3.81 10.79 21.36
C GLU A 288 4.90 9.98 20.62
N TYR A 289 5.51 10.57 19.59
CA TYR A 289 6.62 9.97 18.85
C TYR A 289 7.90 9.86 19.71
N GLN A 290 8.17 10.83 20.58
CA GLN A 290 9.30 10.78 21.50
C GLN A 290 9.06 9.79 22.65
N ALA A 291 7.84 9.69 23.16
CA ALA A 291 7.45 8.69 24.16
C ALA A 291 7.62 7.26 23.61
N ALA A 292 7.34 7.04 22.32
CA ALA A 292 7.54 5.76 21.64
C ALA A 292 9.02 5.41 21.38
N ARG A 293 9.96 6.35 21.57
CA ARG A 293 11.39 6.19 21.26
C ARG A 293 12.25 5.87 22.49
N ILE A 294 11.69 5.80 23.70
CA ILE A 294 12.42 5.46 24.92
C ILE A 294 12.92 3.99 24.82
N PRO A 295 14.25 3.74 24.80
CA PRO A 295 14.77 2.38 24.74
C PRO A 295 14.47 1.61 26.04
N ARG A 296 14.29 0.30 25.88
CA ARG A 296 13.96 -0.69 26.93
C ARG A 296 14.87 -0.64 28.18
N GLU A 297 16.07 -0.08 28.07
CA GLU A 297 17.05 0.05 29.16
C GLU A 297 16.65 1.07 30.24
N GLN A 298 15.95 2.16 29.88
CA GLN A 298 15.49 3.16 30.86
C GLN A 298 14.30 2.66 31.68
N HIS A 299 13.46 1.81 31.09
CA HIS A 299 12.32 1.23 31.78
C HIS A 299 12.73 0.16 32.81
N GLU A 300 13.81 -0.60 32.55
CA GLU A 300 14.39 -1.53 33.52
C GLU A 300 15.15 -0.78 34.64
N ALA A 301 15.92 0.26 34.31
CA ALA A 301 16.62 1.07 35.31
C ALA A 301 15.65 1.80 36.26
N ASP A 302 14.53 2.33 35.76
CA ASP A 302 13.53 3.03 36.57
C ASP A 302 12.73 2.04 37.45
N GLN A 303 12.48 0.81 36.97
CA GLN A 303 11.87 -0.25 37.78
C GLN A 303 12.81 -0.76 38.89
N LEU A 304 14.11 -0.98 38.60
CA LEU A 304 15.11 -1.35 39.59
C LEU A 304 15.22 -0.27 40.68
N THR A 305 15.30 1.01 40.30
CA THR A 305 15.40 2.13 41.24
C THR A 305 14.16 2.26 42.13
N ARG A 306 12.94 2.09 41.59
CA ARG A 306 11.71 2.10 42.39
C ARG A 306 11.62 0.91 43.33
N SER A 307 12.09 -0.27 42.91
CA SER A 307 12.10 -1.47 43.74
C SER A 307 13.09 -1.37 44.91
N GLU A 308 14.25 -0.73 44.70
CA GLU A 308 15.23 -0.43 45.75
C GLU A 308 14.73 0.64 46.72
N LEU A 309 14.08 1.70 46.23
CA LEU A 309 13.43 2.70 47.07
C LEU A 309 12.33 2.07 47.94
N ARG A 310 11.55 1.13 47.39
CA ARG A 310 10.53 0.38 48.14
C ARG A 310 11.15 -0.51 49.21
N ARG A 311 12.24 -1.23 48.92
CA ARG A 311 12.99 -2.02 49.92
C ARG A 311 13.53 -1.14 51.05
N ARG A 312 14.16 -0.01 50.73
CA ARG A 312 14.71 0.92 51.73
C ARG A 312 13.61 1.53 52.61
N ARG A 313 12.42 1.79 52.05
CA ARG A 313 11.28 2.30 52.80
C ARG A 313 10.74 1.26 53.78
N ILE A 314 10.63 -0.01 53.37
CA ILE A 314 10.21 -1.12 54.24
C ILE A 314 11.24 -1.37 55.37
N ALA A 315 12.54 -1.29 55.08
CA ALA A 315 13.58 -1.43 56.08
C ALA A 315 13.51 -0.35 57.18
N ARG A 316 13.15 0.90 56.83
CA ARG A 316 12.97 1.99 57.81
C ARG A 316 11.76 1.78 58.72
N PHE A 317 10.66 1.21 58.21
CA PHE A 317 9.51 0.86 59.04
C PHE A 317 9.81 -0.29 60.00
N SER A 318 10.55 -1.30 59.54
CA SER A 318 11.03 -2.40 60.39
C SER A 318 11.97 -1.94 61.51
N SER A 319 12.82 -0.94 61.27
CA SER A 319 13.70 -0.37 62.30
C SER A 319 12.98 0.59 63.27
N GLY A 320 11.95 1.30 62.82
CA GLY A 320 11.15 2.21 63.66
C GLY A 320 10.22 1.49 64.64
N GLN A 321 9.80 0.27 64.30
CA GLN A 321 8.93 -0.53 65.18
C GLN A 321 9.71 -1.21 66.33
N ARG A 322 11.06 -1.25 66.26
CA ARG A 322 11.91 -1.73 67.35
C ARG A 322 12.21 -0.67 68.42
N SER A 323 11.95 0.62 68.18
CA SER A 323 12.21 1.67 69.17
C SER A 323 10.98 2.07 70.01
N ILE A 324 9.79 1.55 69.71
CA ILE A 324 8.56 1.85 70.48
C ILE A 324 8.28 0.80 71.57
N ASN A 325 8.98 -0.34 71.57
CA ASN A 325 8.89 -1.37 72.62
C ASN A 325 10.04 -1.34 73.66
N ARG A 326 10.74 -0.20 73.79
CA ARG A 326 11.68 0.05 74.90
C ARG A 326 11.45 1.46 75.44
N SER A 327 10.42 1.61 76.24
CA SER A 327 10.25 2.69 77.21
C SER A 327 9.47 2.13 78.39
#